data_AF-A0A842QHX0-F1
#
_entry.id   AF-A0A842QHX0-F1
#
_cell.length_a   1.000
_cell.length_b   1.000
_cell.length_c   1.000
_cell.angle_alpha   90.00
_cell.angle_beta   90.00
_cell.angle_gamma   90.00
#
_symmetry.space_group_name_H-M   'P 1'
#
loop_
_entity.id
_entity.type
_entity.pdbx_description
1 polymer ?
#
loop_
_entity_poly.entity_id
_entity_poly.type
_entity_poly.pdbx_seq_one_letter_code
_entity_poly.pdbx_strand_id
1 'polypeptide(L)'
;MFEMPKTVEAPEELHPMIEALESQYETILNNQMEFRPEEGRVHLAGKNIMLIALETIAVTLKEELVEVLGENGMTLLMYRVGKAFGRTAAQQILPIIETGKLAEKLVAGPIYAAYSGFVRVRLLPGCNIVDNDDYFLFYEHPNNFESDLWTQAGKTANEPICSFNAGYSAGWCSEAVGLDLDATEILCEAAGDSSCRFIMYPASRTMEYMDKADEYK
;
A
#
# COMPACT_ATOMS: atom_id res chain seq x y z
N MET A 1 -10.76 18.07 -21.23
CA MET A 1 -10.89 16.62 -21.05
C MET A 1 -9.88 16.31 -19.97
N PHE A 2 -10.34 16.02 -18.75
CA PHE A 2 -9.43 15.69 -17.65
C PHE A 2 -8.76 14.35 -18.01
N GLU A 3 -7.45 14.27 -17.81
CA GLU A 3 -6.66 13.09 -18.14
C GLU A 3 -6.80 12.14 -16.93
N MET A 4 -7.10 10.85 -17.15
CA MET A 4 -7.30 9.95 -16.01
C MET A 4 -5.99 9.84 -15.20
N PRO A 5 -6.05 9.92 -13.85
CA PRO A 5 -4.85 9.78 -13.03
C PRO A 5 -4.14 8.44 -13.28
N LYS A 6 -2.80 8.47 -13.30
CA LYS A 6 -1.99 7.31 -13.70
C LYS A 6 -1.90 6.27 -12.58
N THR A 7 -1.84 6.73 -11.34
CA THR A 7 -1.45 5.93 -10.17
C THR A 7 -2.63 5.47 -9.30
N VAL A 8 -3.70 6.27 -9.23
CA VAL A 8 -4.86 6.01 -8.38
C VAL A 8 -6.17 6.08 -9.18
N GLU A 9 -6.95 5.01 -9.14
CA GLU A 9 -8.30 4.98 -9.70
C GLU A 9 -9.29 5.46 -8.62
N ALA A 10 -9.85 6.65 -8.81
CA ALA A 10 -10.70 7.32 -7.83
C ALA A 10 -11.86 8.06 -8.52
N PRO A 11 -12.90 8.49 -7.76
CA PRO A 11 -13.95 9.36 -8.27
C PRO A 11 -13.41 10.63 -8.94
N GLU A 12 -14.10 11.12 -9.97
CA GLU A 12 -13.67 12.26 -10.81
C GLU A 12 -13.40 13.53 -9.99
N GLU A 13 -14.10 13.71 -8.88
CA GLU A 13 -13.93 14.86 -8.00
C GLU A 13 -12.55 14.93 -7.33
N LEU A 14 -11.84 13.79 -7.25
CA LEU A 14 -10.51 13.71 -6.69
C LEU A 14 -9.40 13.86 -7.75
N HIS A 15 -9.72 13.77 -9.05
CA HIS A 15 -8.72 13.78 -10.12
C HIS A 15 -7.80 15.01 -10.10
N PRO A 16 -8.31 16.26 -9.98
CA PRO A 16 -7.43 17.44 -9.97
C PRO A 16 -6.41 17.44 -8.83
N MET A 17 -6.80 16.89 -7.66
CA MET A 17 -5.92 16.77 -6.51
C MET A 17 -4.86 15.68 -6.72
N ILE A 18 -5.25 14.54 -7.29
CA ILE A 18 -4.33 13.44 -7.60
C ILE A 18 -3.31 13.90 -8.65
N GLU A 19 -3.75 14.53 -9.74
CA GLU A 19 -2.87 15.05 -10.81
C GLU A 19 -1.83 16.04 -10.26
N ALA A 20 -2.25 16.95 -9.36
CA ALA A 20 -1.34 17.91 -8.74
C ALA A 20 -0.27 17.22 -7.88
N LEU A 21 -0.64 16.18 -7.12
CA LEU A 21 0.30 15.39 -6.33
C LEU A 21 1.23 14.55 -7.23
N GLU A 22 0.70 13.92 -8.28
CA GLU A 22 1.51 13.18 -9.28
C GLU A 22 2.59 14.09 -9.88
N SER A 23 2.24 15.33 -10.27
CA SER A 23 3.20 16.29 -10.80
C SER A 23 4.32 16.66 -9.81
N GLN A 24 4.01 16.76 -8.52
CA GLN A 24 5.02 16.95 -7.48
C GLN A 24 5.96 15.74 -7.38
N TYR A 25 5.42 14.52 -7.38
CA TYR A 25 6.23 13.30 -7.36
C TYR A 25 7.14 13.19 -8.60
N GLU A 26 6.62 13.47 -9.80
CA GLU A 26 7.43 13.49 -11.03
C GLU A 26 8.58 14.49 -10.89
N THR A 27 8.32 15.67 -10.35
CA THR A 27 9.35 16.70 -10.13
C THR A 27 10.41 16.23 -9.14
N ILE A 28 10.02 15.65 -8.00
CA ILE A 28 10.95 15.17 -6.97
C ILE A 28 11.78 14.00 -7.50
N LEU A 29 11.16 13.01 -8.15
CA LEU A 29 11.87 11.83 -8.68
C LEU A 29 12.85 12.23 -9.78
N ASN A 30 12.45 13.12 -10.69
CA ASN A 30 13.32 13.56 -11.78
C ASN A 30 14.50 14.41 -11.32
N ASN A 31 14.32 15.20 -10.25
CA ASN A 31 15.33 16.19 -9.83
C ASN A 31 16.11 15.82 -8.58
N GLN A 32 15.62 14.87 -7.77
CA GLN A 32 16.19 14.55 -6.45
C GLN A 32 16.46 13.05 -6.26
N MET A 33 16.41 12.26 -7.34
CA MET A 33 16.92 10.89 -7.35
C MET A 33 18.39 10.88 -7.77
N GLU A 34 19.27 10.40 -6.89
CA GLU A 34 20.72 10.37 -7.13
C GLU A 34 21.25 8.94 -6.96
N PHE A 35 22.03 8.48 -7.94
CA PHE A 35 22.80 7.24 -7.84
C PHE A 35 24.26 7.59 -7.56
N ARG A 36 24.80 7.07 -6.46
CA ARG A 36 26.22 7.22 -6.06
C ARG A 36 26.87 5.86 -5.91
N PRO A 37 27.22 5.16 -7.02
CA PRO A 37 27.75 3.80 -6.97
C PRO A 37 29.06 3.69 -6.19
N GLU A 38 29.91 4.71 -6.24
CA GLU A 38 31.17 4.80 -5.50
C GLU A 38 30.98 4.81 -3.98
N GLU A 39 29.81 5.24 -3.50
CA GLU A 39 29.42 5.20 -2.08
C GLU A 39 28.50 4.02 -1.75
N GLY A 40 28.04 3.27 -2.75
CA GLY A 40 27.01 2.24 -2.60
C GLY A 40 25.68 2.82 -2.10
N ARG A 41 25.23 3.93 -2.69
CA ARG A 41 24.02 4.65 -2.28
C ARG A 41 23.10 4.98 -3.45
N VAL A 42 21.80 4.91 -3.17
CA VAL A 42 20.75 5.58 -3.95
C VAL A 42 20.03 6.51 -3.01
N HIS A 43 19.87 7.77 -3.41
CA HIS A 43 19.16 8.78 -2.64
C HIS A 43 17.88 9.21 -3.35
N LEU A 44 16.83 9.44 -2.58
CA LEU A 44 15.62 10.14 -3.01
C LEU A 44 15.33 11.25 -2.02
N ALA A 45 15.37 12.51 -2.46
CA ALA A 45 15.13 13.68 -1.61
C ALA A 45 15.97 13.66 -0.30
N GLY A 46 17.25 13.25 -0.42
CA GLY A 46 18.17 13.13 0.71
C GLY A 46 17.95 11.92 1.63
N LYS A 47 17.03 10.99 1.30
CA LYS A 47 16.81 9.73 2.01
C LYS A 47 17.48 8.58 1.29
N ASN A 48 18.09 7.65 2.03
CA ASN A 48 18.67 6.43 1.46
C ASN A 48 17.55 5.46 1.07
N ILE A 49 17.58 5.00 -0.17
CA ILE A 49 16.68 3.95 -0.67
C ILE A 49 17.49 2.78 -1.22
N MET A 50 16.86 1.60 -1.28
CA MET A 50 17.46 0.38 -1.78
C MET A 50 16.54 -0.24 -2.83
N LEU A 51 17.13 -0.64 -3.96
CA LEU A 51 16.41 -1.38 -5.00
C LEU A 51 16.43 -2.86 -4.64
N ILE A 52 15.25 -3.43 -4.39
CA ILE A 52 15.05 -4.86 -4.11
C ILE A 52 14.07 -5.41 -5.14
N ALA A 53 14.32 -6.60 -5.67
CA ALA A 53 13.39 -7.27 -6.56
C ALA A 53 12.09 -7.62 -5.82
N LEU A 54 10.94 -7.33 -6.42
CA LEU A 54 9.63 -7.63 -5.83
C LEU A 54 9.42 -9.12 -5.58
N GLU A 55 9.99 -9.98 -6.42
CA GLU A 55 9.96 -11.44 -6.26
C GLU A 55 10.57 -11.90 -4.93
N THR A 56 11.60 -11.22 -4.44
CA THR A 56 12.19 -11.50 -3.11
C THR A 56 11.14 -11.34 -2.01
N ILE A 57 10.29 -10.32 -2.09
CA ILE A 57 9.26 -10.04 -1.08
C ILE A 57 8.02 -10.92 -1.31
N ALA A 58 7.57 -11.04 -2.56
CA ALA A 58 6.34 -11.74 -2.90
C ALA A 58 6.45 -13.26 -2.71
N VAL A 59 7.62 -13.85 -2.98
CA VAL A 59 7.81 -15.30 -3.03
C VAL A 59 8.89 -15.75 -2.05
N THR A 60 10.17 -15.45 -2.32
CA THR A 60 11.29 -16.08 -1.61
C THR A 60 11.25 -15.82 -0.10
N LEU A 61 11.01 -14.59 0.33
CA LEU A 61 10.93 -14.25 1.75
C LEU A 61 9.77 -14.98 2.44
N LYS A 62 8.61 -15.11 1.77
CA LYS A 62 7.47 -15.82 2.34
C LYS A 62 7.79 -17.30 2.55
N GLU A 63 8.44 -17.94 1.59
CA GLU A 63 8.86 -19.35 1.71
C GLU A 63 9.78 -19.56 2.92
N GLU A 64 10.83 -18.75 3.03
CA GLU A 64 11.77 -18.81 4.16
C GLU A 64 11.06 -18.59 5.51
N LEU A 65 10.10 -17.66 5.54
CA LEU A 65 9.32 -17.39 6.76
C LEU A 65 8.34 -18.52 7.09
N VAL A 66 7.73 -19.17 6.09
CA VAL A 66 6.87 -20.33 6.31
C VAL A 66 7.68 -21.49 6.88
N GLU A 67 8.89 -21.73 6.38
CA GLU A 67 9.76 -22.80 6.90
C GLU A 67 10.10 -22.62 8.38
N VAL A 68 10.29 -21.37 8.84
CA VAL A 68 10.71 -21.06 10.22
C VAL A 68 9.53 -20.84 11.17
N LEU A 69 8.46 -20.19 10.69
CA LEU A 69 7.37 -19.67 11.53
C LEU A 69 6.00 -20.28 11.21
N GLY A 70 5.88 -21.07 10.14
CA GLY A 70 4.60 -21.50 9.57
C GLY A 70 3.83 -20.35 8.91
N GLU A 71 2.71 -20.68 8.28
CA GLU A 71 1.89 -19.75 7.50
C GLU A 71 1.39 -18.56 8.34
N ASN A 72 0.80 -18.82 9.51
CA ASN A 72 0.31 -17.77 10.40
C ASN A 72 1.42 -16.80 10.85
N GLY A 73 2.62 -17.33 11.13
CA GLY A 73 3.76 -16.52 11.53
C GLY A 73 4.32 -15.68 10.38
N MET A 74 4.38 -16.26 9.18
CA MET A 74 4.73 -15.54 7.95
C MET A 74 3.74 -14.40 7.69
N THR A 75 2.43 -14.66 7.68
CA THR A 75 1.37 -13.67 7.46
C THR A 75 1.49 -12.50 8.44
N LEU A 76 1.61 -12.80 9.74
CA LEU A 76 1.75 -11.79 10.78
C LEU A 76 3.02 -10.95 10.60
N LEU A 77 4.16 -11.58 10.29
CA LEU A 77 5.43 -10.87 10.14
C LEU A 77 5.44 -10.02 8.88
N MET A 78 4.95 -10.54 7.75
CA MET A 78 4.82 -9.80 6.49
C MET A 78 3.95 -8.57 6.65
N TYR A 79 2.81 -8.70 7.35
CA TYR A 79 1.96 -7.56 7.70
C TYR A 79 2.69 -6.51 8.54
N ARG A 80 3.41 -6.93 9.59
CA ARG A 80 4.17 -6.01 10.45
C ARG A 80 5.30 -5.30 9.71
N VAL A 81 6.01 -6.02 8.84
CA VAL A 81 7.06 -5.45 7.98
C VAL A 81 6.45 -4.43 7.03
N GLY A 82 5.34 -4.77 6.37
CA GLY A 82 4.57 -3.84 5.54
C GLY A 82 4.17 -2.58 6.32
N LYS A 83 3.58 -2.75 7.51
CA LYS A 83 3.16 -1.63 8.37
C LYS A 83 4.32 -0.73 8.79
N ALA A 84 5.49 -1.31 9.07
CA ALA A 84 6.70 -0.53 9.34
C ALA A 84 7.21 0.23 8.10
N PHE A 85 7.16 -0.39 6.92
CA PHE A 85 7.53 0.25 5.66
C PHE A 85 6.59 1.42 5.35
N GLY A 86 5.28 1.22 5.44
CA GLY A 86 4.28 2.26 5.21
C GLY A 86 4.46 3.47 6.12
N ARG A 87 4.65 3.24 7.44
CA ARG A 87 4.93 4.31 8.41
C ARG A 87 6.21 5.07 8.07
N THR A 88 7.29 4.34 7.80
CA THR A 88 8.59 4.95 7.47
C THR A 88 8.50 5.76 6.18
N ALA A 89 7.80 5.25 5.16
CA ALA A 89 7.57 5.96 3.91
C ALA A 89 6.77 7.25 4.14
N ALA A 90 5.67 7.19 4.89
CA ALA A 90 4.87 8.37 5.20
C ALA A 90 5.69 9.44 5.95
N GLN A 91 6.48 9.04 6.96
CA GLN A 91 7.37 9.94 7.71
C GLN A 91 8.45 10.60 6.85
N GLN A 92 8.89 9.94 5.78
CA GLN A 92 9.91 10.47 4.89
C GLN A 92 9.33 11.33 3.77
N ILE A 93 8.16 10.96 3.25
CA ILE A 93 7.59 11.53 2.03
C ILE A 93 6.60 12.67 2.33
N LEU A 94 5.76 12.55 3.35
CA LEU A 94 4.81 13.62 3.69
C LEU A 94 5.48 14.98 3.99
N PRO A 95 6.69 15.06 4.57
CA PRO A 95 7.37 16.35 4.77
C PRO A 95 7.94 16.99 3.51
N ILE A 96 8.08 16.25 2.40
CA ILE A 96 8.69 16.75 1.15
C ILE A 96 7.67 17.00 0.03
N ILE A 97 6.44 16.50 0.20
CA ILE A 97 5.31 16.80 -0.69
C ILE A 97 4.46 17.88 -0.04
N GLU A 98 4.04 18.87 -0.81
CA GLU A 98 3.08 19.86 -0.36
C GLU A 98 1.69 19.20 -0.29
N THR A 99 1.30 18.84 0.93
CA THR A 99 -0.04 18.34 1.26
C THR A 99 -0.72 19.29 2.24
N GLY A 100 -2.01 19.53 2.06
CA GLY A 100 -2.85 20.31 2.95
C GLY A 100 -3.81 19.42 3.74
N LYS A 101 -4.87 18.95 3.09
CA LYS A 101 -5.96 18.22 3.76
C LYS A 101 -5.63 16.76 3.99
N LEU A 102 -6.36 16.11 4.91
CA LEU A 102 -6.19 14.68 5.19
C LEU A 102 -6.27 13.80 3.94
N ALA A 103 -7.21 14.09 3.04
CA ALA A 103 -7.36 13.36 1.78
C ALA A 103 -6.09 13.41 0.90
N GLU A 104 -5.40 14.56 0.84
CA GLU A 104 -4.14 14.70 0.07
C GLU A 104 -3.03 13.85 0.68
N LYS A 105 -2.90 13.82 2.01
CA LYS A 105 -1.92 12.97 2.71
C LYS A 105 -2.17 11.48 2.47
N LEU A 106 -3.44 11.08 2.43
CA LEU A 106 -3.82 9.69 2.16
C LEU A 106 -3.52 9.31 0.72
N VAL A 107 -3.94 10.12 -0.23
CA VAL A 107 -3.72 9.90 -1.68
C VAL A 107 -2.23 9.93 -2.04
N ALA A 108 -1.42 10.72 -1.32
CA ALA A 108 0.03 10.76 -1.54
C ALA A 108 0.71 9.38 -1.36
N GLY A 109 0.15 8.48 -0.53
CA GLY A 109 0.71 7.15 -0.30
C GLY A 109 0.64 6.23 -1.50
N PRO A 110 -0.57 5.95 -2.03
CA PRO A 110 -0.75 5.21 -3.27
C PRO A 110 0.07 5.76 -4.45
N ILE A 111 0.18 7.09 -4.58
CA ILE A 111 1.01 7.69 -5.63
C ILE A 111 2.48 7.32 -5.43
N TYR A 112 3.03 7.51 -4.22
CA TYR A 112 4.41 7.14 -3.92
C TYR A 112 4.66 5.64 -4.16
N ALA A 113 3.72 4.80 -3.74
CA ALA A 113 3.83 3.36 -3.87
C ALA A 113 3.81 2.91 -5.35
N ALA A 114 3.03 3.60 -6.19
CA ALA A 114 3.03 3.39 -7.64
C ALA A 114 4.35 3.81 -8.29
N TYR A 115 4.89 4.99 -7.95
CA TYR A 115 6.22 5.41 -8.44
C TYR A 115 7.37 4.54 -7.90
N SER A 116 7.20 3.99 -6.70
CA SER A 116 8.12 3.00 -6.12
C SER A 116 7.98 1.62 -6.76
N GLY A 117 6.94 1.40 -7.57
CA GLY A 117 6.83 0.29 -8.50
C GLY A 117 6.13 -0.96 -7.98
N PHE A 118 5.36 -0.90 -6.88
CA PHE A 118 4.79 -2.12 -6.29
C PHE A 118 3.28 -2.14 -6.11
N VAL A 119 2.56 -1.02 -6.15
CA VAL A 119 1.09 -1.05 -6.04
C VAL A 119 0.42 0.14 -6.70
N ARG A 120 -0.70 -0.12 -7.36
CA ARG A 120 -1.71 0.88 -7.74
C ARG A 120 -2.93 0.67 -6.87
N VAL A 121 -3.70 1.73 -6.62
CA VAL A 121 -4.89 1.65 -5.77
C VAL A 121 -6.13 2.08 -6.55
N ARG A 122 -7.20 1.32 -6.39
CA ARG A 122 -8.56 1.72 -6.78
C ARG A 122 -9.39 1.94 -5.53
N LEU A 123 -9.86 3.16 -5.32
CA LEU A 123 -10.81 3.46 -4.24
C LEU A 123 -12.21 3.02 -4.64
N LEU A 124 -12.87 2.26 -3.78
CA LEU A 124 -14.24 1.82 -3.97
C LEU A 124 -15.24 2.77 -3.28
N PRO A 125 -16.50 2.81 -3.74
CA PRO A 125 -17.55 3.57 -3.06
C PRO A 125 -17.75 3.10 -1.61
N GLY A 126 -18.09 4.02 -0.70
CA GLY A 126 -18.36 3.70 0.71
C GLY A 126 -17.21 4.00 1.68
N CYS A 127 -16.11 4.58 1.21
CA CYS A 127 -15.04 5.10 2.07
C CYS A 127 -15.54 6.26 2.97
N ASN A 128 -15.06 6.31 4.21
CA ASN A 128 -15.24 7.42 5.14
C ASN A 128 -13.87 7.89 5.67
N ILE A 129 -13.39 9.02 5.15
CA ILE A 129 -12.06 9.55 5.47
C ILE A 129 -12.18 10.62 6.57
N VAL A 130 -11.91 10.22 7.81
CA VAL A 130 -11.97 11.07 9.01
C VAL A 130 -10.81 10.75 9.96
N ASP A 131 -10.49 11.64 10.89
CA ASP A 131 -9.37 11.49 11.85
C ASP A 131 -9.79 10.86 13.19
N ASN A 132 -10.82 10.01 13.16
CA ASN A 132 -11.39 9.37 14.36
C ASN A 132 -11.83 7.92 14.07
N ASP A 133 -12.45 7.28 15.06
CA ASP A 133 -12.82 5.87 15.02
C ASP A 133 -13.91 5.50 13.98
N ASP A 134 -14.49 6.49 13.28
CA ASP A 134 -15.39 6.26 12.13
C ASP A 134 -14.62 6.10 10.81
N TYR A 135 -13.28 6.14 10.82
CA TYR A 135 -12.46 5.94 9.64
C TYR A 135 -12.74 4.59 8.97
N PHE A 136 -12.92 4.62 7.66
CA PHE A 136 -13.06 3.41 6.86
C PHE A 136 -12.54 3.64 5.44
N LEU A 137 -11.67 2.76 4.96
CA LEU A 137 -11.34 2.69 3.54
C LEU A 137 -11.70 1.33 2.97
N PHE A 138 -12.19 1.37 1.73
CA PHE A 138 -12.52 0.21 0.94
C PHE A 138 -11.87 0.35 -0.43
N TYR A 139 -10.99 -0.58 -0.79
CA TYR A 139 -10.12 -0.40 -1.95
C TYR A 139 -9.65 -1.72 -2.55
N GLU A 140 -9.22 -1.66 -3.80
CA GLU A 140 -8.57 -2.74 -4.53
C GLU A 140 -7.15 -2.36 -4.92
N HIS A 141 -6.30 -3.38 -5.13
CA HIS A 141 -4.97 -3.22 -5.71
C HIS A 141 -4.92 -3.87 -7.09
N PRO A 142 -5.13 -3.12 -8.19
CA PRO A 142 -4.97 -3.64 -9.54
C PRO A 142 -3.52 -4.06 -9.80
N ASN A 143 -3.31 -5.27 -10.34
CA ASN A 143 -1.99 -5.86 -10.62
C ASN A 143 -1.09 -5.87 -9.37
N ASN A 144 -1.64 -6.37 -8.25
CA ASN A 144 -0.92 -6.44 -6.99
C ASN A 144 0.29 -7.38 -7.11
N PHE A 145 1.50 -6.89 -6.83
CA PHE A 145 2.72 -7.65 -7.04
C PHE A 145 2.77 -8.95 -6.22
N GLU A 146 2.17 -8.96 -5.02
CA GLU A 146 2.19 -10.14 -4.15
C GLU A 146 1.39 -11.30 -4.75
N SER A 147 0.20 -11.03 -5.29
CA SER A 147 -0.65 -12.06 -5.92
C SER A 147 -0.14 -12.44 -7.30
N ASP A 148 0.28 -11.45 -8.09
CA ASP A 148 0.75 -11.63 -9.46
C ASP A 148 2.02 -12.49 -9.50
N LEU A 149 3.06 -12.11 -8.76
CA LEU A 149 4.33 -12.85 -8.75
C LEU A 149 4.19 -14.22 -8.09
N TRP A 150 3.32 -14.38 -7.09
CA TRP A 150 3.02 -15.69 -6.50
C TRP A 150 2.44 -16.64 -7.54
N THR A 151 1.47 -16.14 -8.34
CA THR A 151 0.86 -16.91 -9.42
C THR A 151 1.85 -17.22 -10.53
N GLN A 152 2.68 -16.25 -10.95
CA GLN A 152 3.72 -16.45 -11.96
C GLN A 152 4.78 -17.48 -11.53
N ALA A 153 5.08 -17.56 -10.23
CA ALA A 153 5.95 -18.58 -9.65
C ALA A 153 5.30 -19.98 -9.58
N GLY A 154 4.08 -20.15 -10.10
CA GLY A 154 3.35 -21.42 -10.10
C GLY A 154 2.86 -21.86 -8.72
N LYS A 155 2.78 -20.91 -7.77
CA LYS A 155 2.28 -21.17 -6.42
C LYS A 155 0.75 -21.07 -6.39
N THR A 156 0.14 -21.84 -5.51
CA THR A 156 -1.30 -21.80 -5.25
C THR A 156 -1.58 -21.14 -3.92
N ALA A 157 -2.68 -20.41 -3.80
CA ALA A 157 -3.22 -19.96 -2.53
C ALA A 157 -4.70 -20.36 -2.44
N ASN A 158 -5.17 -20.66 -1.24
CA ASN A 158 -6.59 -20.93 -0.97
C ASN A 158 -7.24 -19.82 -0.13
N GLU A 159 -6.44 -18.83 0.26
CA GLU A 159 -6.83 -17.69 1.09
C GLU A 159 -6.03 -16.46 0.66
N PRO A 160 -6.43 -15.25 1.08
CA PRO A 160 -5.68 -14.03 0.78
C PRO A 160 -4.23 -14.05 1.30
N ILE A 161 -3.27 -13.59 0.48
CA ILE A 161 -1.83 -13.70 0.76
C ILE A 161 -1.07 -12.36 0.73
N CYS A 162 -1.72 -11.25 0.41
CA CYS A 162 -1.08 -9.95 0.21
C CYS A 162 -0.95 -9.15 1.51
N SER A 163 -0.38 -9.82 2.51
CA SER A 163 -0.23 -9.29 3.87
C SER A 163 0.71 -8.10 3.93
N PHE A 164 1.75 -8.05 3.09
CA PHE A 164 2.68 -6.93 3.08
C PHE A 164 2.00 -5.65 2.60
N ASN A 165 1.21 -5.71 1.51
CA ASN A 165 0.49 -4.55 0.99
C ASN A 165 -0.65 -4.10 1.91
N ALA A 166 -1.37 -5.04 2.57
CA ALA A 166 -2.30 -4.69 3.63
C ALA A 166 -1.59 -3.89 4.74
N GLY A 167 -0.45 -4.41 5.22
CA GLY A 167 0.36 -3.75 6.23
C GLY A 167 0.85 -2.38 5.76
N TYR A 168 1.40 -2.29 4.56
CA TYR A 168 1.91 -1.04 3.98
C TYR A 168 0.86 0.06 3.97
N SER A 169 -0.33 -0.23 3.44
CA SER A 169 -1.45 0.72 3.39
C SER A 169 -1.86 1.16 4.79
N ALA A 170 -2.00 0.22 5.74
CA ALA A 170 -2.33 0.53 7.13
C ALA A 170 -1.27 1.40 7.81
N GLY A 171 0.02 1.12 7.55
CA GLY A 171 1.14 1.87 8.09
C GLY A 171 1.20 3.31 7.60
N TRP A 172 1.08 3.51 6.28
CA TRP A 172 1.04 4.84 5.69
C TRP A 172 -0.14 5.64 6.23
N CYS A 173 -1.34 5.08 6.16
CA CYS A 173 -2.56 5.77 6.59
C CYS A 173 -2.52 6.08 8.08
N SER A 174 -1.95 5.20 8.91
CA SER A 174 -1.83 5.47 10.36
C SER A 174 -1.02 6.73 10.63
N GLU A 175 0.11 6.90 9.93
CA GLU A 175 0.95 8.09 10.07
C GLU A 175 0.24 9.34 9.50
N ALA A 176 -0.40 9.22 8.34
CA ALA A 176 -1.09 10.33 7.68
C ALA A 176 -2.28 10.87 8.50
N VAL A 177 -3.03 9.97 9.15
CA VAL A 177 -4.24 10.29 9.92
C VAL A 177 -3.92 10.61 11.38
N GLY A 178 -2.84 10.03 11.94
CA GLY A 178 -2.55 10.09 13.38
C GLY A 178 -3.39 9.13 14.21
N LEU A 179 -3.93 8.08 13.60
CA LEU A 179 -4.77 7.04 14.21
C LEU A 179 -4.15 5.67 13.94
N ASP A 180 -4.19 4.72 14.88
CA ASP A 180 -3.71 3.36 14.59
C ASP A 180 -4.74 2.61 13.75
N LEU A 181 -4.39 2.37 12.49
CA LEU A 181 -5.23 1.71 11.51
C LEU A 181 -4.73 0.30 11.23
N ASP A 182 -5.64 -0.61 10.97
CA ASP A 182 -5.37 -1.94 10.43
C ASP A 182 -6.10 -2.16 9.12
N ALA A 183 -5.55 -3.03 8.28
CA ALA A 183 -6.15 -3.42 7.01
C ALA A 183 -6.17 -4.93 6.85
N THR A 184 -7.23 -5.42 6.21
CA THR A 184 -7.42 -6.85 5.92
C THR A 184 -7.72 -7.03 4.45
N GLU A 185 -7.00 -7.95 3.81
CA GLU A 185 -7.34 -8.46 2.50
C GLU A 185 -8.50 -9.45 2.62
N ILE A 186 -9.58 -9.20 1.89
CA ILE A 186 -10.82 -10.00 1.95
C ILE A 186 -11.06 -10.83 0.69
N LEU A 187 -10.45 -10.45 -0.43
CA LEU A 187 -10.42 -11.18 -1.70
C LEU A 187 -9.01 -11.10 -2.29
N CYS A 188 -8.56 -12.13 -2.98
CA CYS A 188 -7.22 -12.19 -3.54
C CYS A 188 -7.17 -12.91 -4.89
N GLU A 189 -6.48 -12.31 -5.86
CA GLU A 189 -6.30 -12.93 -7.19
C GLU A 189 -5.54 -14.26 -7.11
N ALA A 190 -4.57 -14.38 -6.19
CA ALA A 190 -3.84 -15.64 -5.99
C ALA A 190 -4.72 -16.76 -5.40
N ALA A 191 -5.84 -16.41 -4.76
CA ALA A 191 -6.85 -17.34 -4.27
C ALA A 191 -7.96 -17.63 -5.30
N GLY A 192 -7.90 -16.99 -6.48
CA GLY A 192 -8.85 -17.18 -7.57
C GLY A 192 -9.95 -16.11 -7.68
N ASP A 193 -9.89 -15.03 -6.88
CA ASP A 193 -10.82 -13.91 -7.00
C ASP A 193 -10.47 -13.00 -8.18
N SER A 194 -11.39 -12.12 -8.57
CA SER A 194 -11.18 -11.19 -9.70
C SER A 194 -10.24 -10.02 -9.41
N SER A 195 -9.93 -9.78 -8.15
CA SER A 195 -9.13 -8.62 -7.69
C SER A 195 -8.69 -8.82 -6.24
N CYS A 196 -7.51 -8.29 -5.89
CA CYS A 196 -7.11 -8.15 -4.50
C CYS A 196 -7.86 -6.99 -3.85
N ARG A 197 -8.72 -7.27 -2.86
CA ARG A 197 -9.61 -6.28 -2.22
C ARG A 197 -9.37 -6.20 -0.73
N PHE A 198 -9.43 -4.99 -0.19
CA PHE A 198 -9.06 -4.68 1.18
C PHE A 198 -10.08 -3.76 1.85
N ILE A 199 -10.22 -3.93 3.16
CA ILE A 199 -10.86 -2.98 4.06
C ILE A 199 -9.85 -2.47 5.07
N MET A 200 -9.97 -1.22 5.47
CA MET A 200 -9.13 -0.60 6.49
C MET A 200 -9.97 0.17 7.49
N TYR A 201 -9.62 0.05 8.76
CA TYR A 201 -10.40 0.50 9.90
C TYR A 201 -9.49 0.78 11.11
N PRO A 202 -9.97 1.43 12.17
CA PRO A 202 -9.22 1.58 13.41
C PRO A 202 -8.87 0.22 14.01
N ALA A 203 -7.61 0.02 14.41
CA ALA A 203 -7.12 -1.25 14.95
C ALA A 203 -7.90 -1.70 16.21
N SER A 204 -8.47 -0.75 16.96
CA SER A 204 -9.34 -1.02 18.11
C SER A 204 -10.67 -1.70 17.73
N ARG A 205 -11.08 -1.63 16.46
CA ARG A 205 -12.35 -2.16 15.93
C ARG A 205 -12.18 -3.42 15.08
N THR A 206 -11.00 -4.05 15.10
CA THR A 206 -10.72 -5.26 14.29
C THR A 206 -11.79 -6.33 14.41
N MET A 207 -12.21 -6.71 15.62
CA MET A 207 -13.24 -7.75 15.80
C MET A 207 -14.56 -7.38 15.09
N GLU A 208 -14.99 -6.12 15.19
CA GLU A 208 -16.23 -5.66 14.57
C GLU A 208 -16.19 -5.77 13.04
N TYR A 209 -15.08 -5.38 12.43
CA TYR A 209 -14.94 -5.43 10.98
C TYR A 209 -14.69 -6.84 10.46
N MET A 210 -14.07 -7.72 11.25
CA MET A 210 -13.94 -9.14 10.91
C MET A 210 -15.28 -9.88 10.93
N ASP A 211 -16.17 -9.54 11.87
CA ASP A 211 -17.52 -10.12 11.91
C ASP A 211 -18.38 -9.75 10.70
N LYS A 212 -18.06 -8.65 10.00
CA LYS A 212 -18.79 -8.13 8.83
C LYS A 212 -17.99 -8.22 7.53
N ALA A 213 -16.82 -8.85 7.52
CA ALA A 213 -15.92 -8.83 6.37
C ALA A 213 -16.57 -9.39 5.09
N ASP A 214 -17.47 -10.37 5.24
CA ASP A 214 -18.21 -10.98 4.14
C ASP A 214 -19.19 -10.00 3.45
N GLU A 215 -19.60 -8.91 4.10
CA GLU A 215 -20.42 -7.86 3.48
C GLU A 215 -19.66 -7.07 2.40
N TYR A 216 -18.33 -7.18 2.37
CA TYR A 216 -17.43 -6.42 1.49
C TYR A 216 -16.80 -7.28 0.38
N LYS A 217 -17.07 -8.59 0.36
CA LYS A 217 -16.65 -9.53 -0.70
C LYS A 217 -17.58 -9.42 -1.90
#